data_AF-A0A928W5C3-F1
#
_entry.id   AF-A0A928W5C3-F1
#
_cell.length_a   1.000
_cell.length_b   1.000
_cell.length_c   1.000
_cell.angle_alpha   90.00
_cell.angle_beta   90.00
_cell.angle_gamma   90.00
#
_symmetry.space_group_name_H-M   'P 1'
#
loop_
_entity.id
_entity.type
_entity.pdbx_description
1 polymer ?
#
loop_
_entity_poly.entity_id
_entity_poly.type
_entity_poly.pdbx_seq_one_letter_code
_entity_poly.pdbx_strand_id
1 'polypeptide(L)' 'MSNTKPRAIVDCSYNVKDYTKDTPVKIAKGSLKGCMGKISGCTSDGVYFIWRDRSSQADCIHCPIGPIGPFLSNELELIN' A
#
# COMPACT_ATOMS: atom_id res chain seq x y z
N MET A 1 -17.22 13.20 40.77
CA MET A 1 -17.05 13.98 39.52
C MET A 1 -15.77 13.50 38.84
N SER A 2 -15.89 12.59 37.88
CA SER A 2 -14.73 11.97 37.22
C SER A 2 -14.18 12.90 36.14
N ASN A 3 -12.97 13.41 36.37
CA ASN A 3 -12.22 14.25 35.44
C ASN A 3 -11.60 13.37 34.34
N THR A 4 -12.38 13.06 33.31
CA THR A 4 -11.87 12.37 32.12
C THR A 4 -11.28 13.43 31.18
N LYS A 5 -9.97 13.65 31.27
CA LYS A 5 -9.26 14.49 30.27
C LYS A 5 -9.41 13.81 28.90
N PRO A 6 -9.82 14.53 27.84
CA PRO A 6 -9.80 13.97 26.49
C PRO A 6 -8.34 13.60 26.14
N ARG A 7 -8.11 12.34 25.77
CA ARG A 7 -6.82 11.90 25.23
C ARG A 7 -6.53 12.77 24.00
N ALA A 8 -5.33 13.36 23.96
CA ALA A 8 -4.85 14.06 22.79
C ALA A 8 -4.92 13.10 21.59
N ILE A 9 -5.76 13.45 20.61
CA ILE A 9 -5.71 12.82 19.30
C ILE A 9 -4.39 13.31 18.73
N VAL A 10 -3.41 12.42 18.69
CA VAL A 10 -2.18 12.67 17.94
C VAL A 10 -2.65 12.82 16.51
N ASP A 11 -2.63 14.04 16.01
CA ASP A 11 -2.86 14.34 14.61
C ASP A 11 -1.66 13.76 13.85
N CYS A 12 -1.72 12.45 13.64
CA CYS A 12 -0.84 11.78 12.71
C CYS A 12 -1.37 12.16 11.33
N SER A 13 -1.07 13.38 10.91
CA SER A 13 -1.25 13.81 9.53
C SER A 13 -0.18 13.09 8.71
N TYR A 14 -0.36 11.78 8.51
CA TYR A 14 0.37 11.06 7.48
C TYR A 14 -0.04 11.76 6.19
N ASN A 15 0.92 12.37 5.49
CA ASN A 15 0.72 12.79 4.11
C ASN A 15 0.39 11.50 3.33
N VAL A 16 -0.89 11.17 3.24
CA VAL A 16 -1.44 10.05 2.47
C VAL A 16 -1.16 10.41 1.02
N LYS A 17 0.01 10.04 0.50
CA LYS A 17 0.29 10.21 -0.93
C LYS A 17 -0.76 9.42 -1.70
N ASP A 18 -1.44 10.12 -2.59
CA ASP A 18 -2.72 9.86 -3.25
C ASP A 18 -2.72 8.66 -4.22
N TYR A 19 -2.36 7.47 -3.77
CA TYR A 19 -2.53 6.29 -4.63
C TYR A 19 -4.01 5.89 -4.65
N THR A 20 -4.67 6.15 -5.78
CA THR A 20 -6.07 5.74 -5.99
C THR A 20 -6.14 4.34 -6.57
N LYS A 21 -7.31 3.71 -6.54
CA LYS A 21 -7.53 2.41 -7.20
C LYS A 21 -7.06 2.46 -8.67
N ASP A 22 -6.49 1.37 -9.13
CA ASP A 22 -5.92 1.18 -10.47
C ASP A 22 -4.67 2.02 -10.78
N THR A 23 -4.21 2.85 -9.83
CA THR A 23 -2.94 3.57 -9.95
C THR A 23 -1.79 2.56 -10.12
N PRO A 24 -1.03 2.65 -11.22
CA PRO A 24 0.09 1.76 -11.45
C PRO A 24 1.27 2.15 -10.54
N VAL A 25 1.81 1.15 -9.85
CA VAL A 25 2.87 1.32 -8.85
C VAL A 25 3.92 0.22 -8.96
N LYS A 26 5.12 0.56 -8.50
CA LYS A 26 6.22 -0.37 -8.27
C LYS A 26 6.54 -0.41 -6.78
N ILE A 27 6.76 -1.61 -6.25
CA ILE A 27 7.17 -1.79 -4.86
C ILE A 27 8.66 -1.42 -4.75
N ALA A 28 8.99 -0.45 -3.91
CA ALA A 28 10.33 0.11 -3.77
C ALA A 28 11.15 -0.56 -2.66
N LYS A 29 10.50 -1.23 -1.70
CA LYS A 29 11.11 -1.79 -0.47
C LYS A 29 10.60 -3.19 -0.15
N GLY A 30 11.29 -3.87 0.76
CA GLY A 30 10.92 -5.20 1.24
C GLY A 30 11.24 -6.34 0.28
N SER A 31 10.71 -7.53 0.57
CA SER A 31 10.96 -8.76 -0.19
C SER A 31 10.35 -8.76 -1.60
N LEU A 32 9.38 -7.88 -1.85
CA LEU A 32 8.69 -7.75 -3.13
C LEU A 32 9.18 -6.53 -3.93
N LYS A 33 10.34 -5.95 -3.55
CA LYS A 33 10.95 -4.83 -4.26
C LYS A 33 11.14 -5.16 -5.74
N GLY A 34 10.74 -4.22 -6.60
CA GLY A 34 10.81 -4.33 -8.05
C GLY A 34 9.54 -4.89 -8.68
N CYS A 35 8.67 -5.56 -7.91
CA CYS A 35 7.38 -6.00 -8.43
C CYS A 35 6.51 -4.80 -8.80
N MET A 36 5.83 -4.90 -9.93
CA MET A 36 4.90 -3.90 -10.45
C MET A 36 3.47 -4.42 -10.37
N GLY A 37 2.54 -3.49 -10.32
CA GLY A 37 1.12 -3.79 -10.31
C GLY A 37 0.28 -2.53 -10.19
N LYS A 38 -0.98 -2.72 -9.81
CA LYS A 38 -1.94 -1.64 -9.62
C LYS A 38 -2.55 -1.69 -8.24
N ILE A 39 -2.88 -0.53 -7.69
CA ILE A 39 -3.57 -0.43 -6.42
C ILE A 39 -4.95 -1.10 -6.52
N SER A 40 -5.17 -2.14 -5.73
CA SER A 40 -6.48 -2.76 -5.55
C SER A 40 -7.41 -1.91 -4.71
N GLY A 41 -6.85 -1.21 -3.72
CA GLY A 41 -7.59 -0.44 -2.73
C GLY A 41 -6.67 0.05 -1.63
N CYS A 42 -7.20 0.93 -0.79
CA CYS A 42 -6.52 1.48 0.36
C CYS A 42 -7.44 1.56 1.57
N THR A 43 -6.84 1.64 2.75
CA THR A 43 -7.54 1.93 4.01
C THR A 43 -7.48 3.43 4.31
N SER A 44 -8.30 3.88 5.25
CA SER A 44 -8.33 5.29 5.68
C SER A 44 -7.03 5.76 6.36
N ASP A 45 -6.20 4.83 6.87
CA ASP A 45 -4.89 5.10 7.47
C ASP A 45 -3.73 5.04 6.46
N GLY A 46 -4.02 4.97 5.15
CA GLY A 46 -2.99 5.06 4.11
C GLY A 46 -2.19 3.78 3.90
N VAL A 47 -2.83 2.63 4.14
CA VAL A 47 -2.30 1.31 3.78
C VAL A 47 -2.85 0.90 2.42
N TYR A 48 -1.98 0.37 1.57
CA TYR A 48 -2.28 0.02 0.18
C TYR A 48 -2.18 -1.49 -0.06
N PHE A 49 -3.06 -1.99 -0.92
CA PHE A 49 -3.05 -3.35 -1.42
C PHE A 49 -2.88 -3.33 -2.94
N ILE A 50 -2.10 -4.26 -3.51
CA ILE A 50 -1.67 -4.21 -4.91
C ILE A 50 -2.03 -5.51 -5.63
N TRP A 51 -2.70 -5.41 -6.78
CA TRP A 51 -2.78 -6.49 -7.77
C TRP A 51 -1.51 -6.48 -8.61
N ARG A 52 -0.72 -7.55 -8.53
CA ARG A 52 0.50 -7.68 -9.34
C ARG A 52 0.16 -7.95 -10.80
N ASP A 53 0.93 -7.35 -11.69
CA ASP A 53 0.90 -7.71 -13.10
C ASP A 53 1.48 -9.11 -13.29
N ARG A 54 0.73 -9.96 -13.99
CA ARG A 54 1.16 -11.33 -14.31
C ARG A 54 2.32 -11.35 -15.30
N SER A 55 2.50 -10.29 -16.09
CA SER A 55 3.57 -10.15 -17.09
C SER A 55 4.95 -9.93 -16.47
N SER A 56 5.06 -9.38 -15.26
CA SER A 56 6.34 -9.19 -14.57
C SER A 56 6.86 -10.46 -13.87
N GLN A 57 6.18 -11.59 -14.00
CA GLN A 57 6.51 -12.83 -13.31
C GLN A 57 6.80 -13.95 -14.31
N ALA A 58 8.03 -13.97 -14.83
CA ALA A 58 8.52 -15.12 -15.59
C ALA A 58 8.62 -16.41 -14.72
N ASP A 59 8.72 -16.30 -13.38
CA ASP A 59 9.14 -17.45 -12.54
C ASP A 59 8.33 -17.66 -11.25
N CYS A 60 7.05 -17.31 -11.20
CA CYS A 60 6.27 -17.38 -9.96
C CYS A 60 4.99 -18.21 -10.10
N ILE A 61 5.17 -19.51 -10.36
CA ILE A 61 4.12 -20.54 -10.38
C ILE A 61 3.35 -20.63 -9.03
N HIS A 62 3.90 -20.08 -7.95
CA HIS A 62 3.29 -20.10 -6.60
C HIS A 62 2.84 -18.74 -6.09
N CYS A 63 2.66 -17.74 -6.95
CA CYS A 63 2.16 -16.47 -6.46
C CYS A 63 0.66 -16.54 -6.14
N PRO A 64 0.24 -16.21 -4.89
CA PRO A 64 -1.14 -16.31 -4.49
C PRO A 64 -2.04 -15.46 -5.39
N ILE A 65 -3.18 -16.03 -5.78
CA ILE A 65 -4.22 -15.34 -6.54
C ILE A 65 -4.90 -14.37 -5.58
N GLY A 66 -4.42 -13.14 -5.53
CA GLY A 66 -4.93 -12.14 -4.60
C GLY A 66 -4.15 -10.83 -4.64
N PRO A 67 -4.70 -9.76 -4.06
CA PRO A 67 -3.93 -8.56 -3.82
C PRO A 67 -2.87 -8.87 -2.77
N ILE A 68 -1.69 -8.27 -2.93
CA ILE A 68 -0.58 -8.35 -1.98
C ILE A 68 -0.53 -7.07 -1.15
N GLY A 69 -0.03 -7.18 0.08
CA GLY A 69 0.07 -6.08 1.03
C GLY A 69 0.10 -6.62 2.46
N PRO A 70 0.05 -5.73 3.47
CA PRO A 70 -0.09 -4.27 3.37
C PRO A 70 1.19 -3.54 2.91
N PHE A 71 1.04 -2.38 2.27
CA PHE A 71 2.14 -1.45 1.94
C PHE A 71 1.85 -0.03 2.41
N LEU A 72 2.89 0.69 2.80
CA LEU A 72 2.83 2.13 3.09
C LEU A 72 3.19 2.95 1.85
N SER A 73 2.76 4.22 1.82
CA SER A 73 3.04 5.13 0.70
C SER A 73 4.54 5.30 0.38
N ASN A 74 5.39 5.21 1.39
CA ASN A 74 6.85 5.35 1.24
C ASN A 74 7.55 4.04 0.81
N GLU A 75 6.79 2.97 0.60
CA GLU A 75 7.24 1.69 0.06
C GLU A 75 6.87 1.52 -1.41
N LEU A 76 6.18 2.51 -2.00
CA LEU A 76 5.67 2.50 -3.36
C LEU A 76 6.26 3.65 -4.20
N GLU A 77 6.45 3.37 -5.48
CA GLU A 77 6.85 4.33 -6.51
C GLU A 77 5.75 4.36 -7.57
N LEU A 78 5.32 5.55 -8.00
CA LEU A 78 4.45 5.68 -9.18
C LEU A 78 5.22 5.29 -10.43
N ILE A 79 4.55 4.61 -11.35
CA ILE A 79 5.07 4.31 -12.68
C ILE A 79 4.10 4.89 -13.71
N ASN A 80 4.61 5.62 -14.70
CA ASN A 80 3.80 6.21 -15.78
C ASN A 80 3.52 5.19 -16.89
#